data_AF-A0A3B3VS32-F1
#
_entry.id   AF-A0A3B3VS32-F1
#
_cell.length_a   1.000
_cell.length_b   1.000
_cell.length_c   1.000
_cell.angle_alpha   90.00
_cell.angle_beta   90.00
_cell.angle_gamma   90.00
#
_symmetry.space_group_name_H-M   'P 1'
#
loop_
_entity.id
_entity.type
_entity.pdbx_description
1 polymer ?
#
loop_
_entity_poly.entity_id
_entity_poly.type
_entity_poly.pdbx_seq_one_letter_code
_entity_poly.pdbx_strand_id
1 'polypeptide(L)'
;MNKVSVSNTLFLLTAQSQPATELRIVLIGGRYNNLPSGKSSAGNFILGQNVFNTSRRTAQSEARQQEVFGRRVTVVDTPGWWWGSSRENTPKLDQIEIQNSVHLCPPGPHVFLLVIPVSLHLSQRAKASLQQHLELFNADVFSHTIVLFTAVNPCSDETVESKIRTSPVLQWILQQCGDRKHFLNLSNKEDRDQVKKLLEKIETLIAINGFRHCSVDRSQGETLRKEMRDLTERASKRFDQVQKQRNKLKLQIEGRLQVSSFPMSYNISYLVNIHG
;
A
#
# COMPACT_ATOMS: atom_id res chain seq x y z
N MET A 1 7.27 27.16 -58.60
CA MET A 1 8.10 25.93 -58.65
C MET A 1 8.89 25.83 -57.37
N ASN A 2 8.50 24.87 -56.53
CA ASN A 2 9.15 24.53 -55.26
C ASN A 2 10.40 23.68 -55.52
N LYS A 3 11.45 23.91 -54.72
CA LYS A 3 11.98 22.95 -53.74
C LYS A 3 13.30 23.49 -53.19
N VAL A 4 13.23 24.19 -52.07
CA VAL A 4 14.39 24.37 -51.18
C VAL A 4 14.55 23.07 -50.40
N SER A 5 15.77 22.54 -50.45
CA SER A 5 16.19 21.26 -49.88
C SER A 5 15.93 21.22 -48.36
N VAL A 6 14.99 20.38 -47.94
CA VAL A 6 14.74 20.04 -46.53
C VAL A 6 15.60 18.85 -46.19
N SER A 7 16.90 19.05 -46.00
CA SER A 7 17.78 17.99 -45.51
C SER A 7 19.01 18.59 -44.85
N ASN A 8 18.83 19.24 -43.71
CA ASN A 8 19.90 19.48 -42.74
C ASN A 8 19.42 19.83 -41.31
N THR A 9 18.11 19.87 -41.07
CA THR A 9 17.54 20.15 -39.73
C THR A 9 17.28 18.91 -38.88
N LEU A 10 17.63 17.70 -39.35
CA LEU A 10 17.34 16.44 -38.65
C LEU A 10 18.51 15.89 -37.79
N PHE A 11 19.64 16.60 -37.69
CA PHE A 11 20.86 16.01 -37.11
C PHE A 11 21.36 16.58 -35.77
N LEU A 12 20.65 17.50 -35.10
CA LEU A 12 21.18 18.13 -33.87
C LEU A 12 20.17 18.35 -32.74
N LEU A 13 19.31 17.38 -32.43
CA LEU A 13 18.58 17.34 -31.15
C LEU A 13 18.45 15.92 -30.59
N THR A 14 19.51 15.11 -30.66
CA THR A 14 19.72 14.08 -29.63
C THR A 14 20.44 14.75 -28.47
N ALA A 15 19.72 15.56 -27.70
CA ALA A 15 20.09 15.74 -26.31
C ALA A 15 19.96 14.34 -25.69
N GLN A 16 21.09 13.65 -25.51
CA GLN A 16 21.18 12.49 -24.64
C GLN A 16 20.76 12.98 -23.25
N SER A 17 19.45 12.96 -22.97
CA SER A 17 18.96 13.11 -21.62
C SER A 17 19.48 11.89 -20.89
N GLN A 18 20.49 12.07 -20.04
CA GLN A 18 20.88 11.04 -19.10
C GLN A 18 19.60 10.62 -18.36
N PRO A 19 19.24 9.31 -18.35
CA PRO A 19 18.11 8.86 -17.55
C PRO A 19 18.34 9.36 -16.12
N ALA A 20 17.28 9.88 -15.48
CA ALA A 20 17.39 10.40 -14.13
C ALA A 20 18.14 9.38 -13.27
N THR A 21 19.24 9.81 -12.63
CA THR A 21 20.15 8.96 -11.86
C THR A 21 19.42 8.16 -10.77
N GLU A 22 18.26 8.65 -10.38
CA GLU A 22 17.34 8.00 -9.47
C GLU A 22 15.93 7.87 -10.05
N LEU A 23 15.33 6.68 -9.87
CA LEU A 23 13.92 6.42 -10.07
C LEU A 23 13.20 6.29 -8.73
N ARG A 24 11.96 6.79 -8.64
CA ARG A 24 11.17 6.83 -7.39
C ARG A 24 9.77 6.34 -7.68
N ILE A 25 9.43 5.22 -7.05
CA ILE A 25 8.22 4.44 -7.30
C ILE A 25 7.40 4.39 -6.01
N VAL A 26 6.11 4.69 -6.08
CA VAL A 26 5.18 4.45 -4.96
C VAL A 26 4.24 3.32 -5.35
N LEU A 27 4.21 2.26 -4.55
CA LEU A 27 3.29 1.14 -4.74
C LEU A 27 1.96 1.48 -4.09
N ILE A 28 0.88 1.43 -4.86
CA ILE A 28 -0.48 1.68 -4.38
C ILE A 28 -1.39 0.52 -4.75
N GLY A 29 -2.53 0.41 -4.08
CA GLY A 29 -3.49 -0.66 -4.34
C GLY A 29 -4.17 -1.15 -3.08
N GLY A 30 -5.35 -1.73 -3.28
CA GLY A 30 -6.17 -2.26 -2.20
C GLY A 30 -5.85 -3.70 -1.82
N ARG A 31 -6.49 -4.12 -0.74
CA ARG A 31 -6.59 -5.49 -0.21
C ARG A 31 -8.04 -5.96 -0.36
N TYR A 32 -8.24 -7.27 -0.34
CA TYR A 32 -9.56 -7.87 -0.44
C TYR A 32 -9.68 -9.05 0.53
N ASN A 33 -10.56 -8.93 1.51
CA ASN A 33 -10.70 -9.90 2.61
C ASN A 33 -9.32 -10.22 3.24
N ASN A 34 -8.96 -11.50 3.30
CA ASN A 34 -7.70 -11.98 3.84
C ASN A 34 -6.57 -12.05 2.79
N LEU A 35 -6.81 -11.59 1.55
CA LEU A 35 -5.80 -11.63 0.50
C LEU A 35 -4.86 -10.41 0.62
N PRO A 36 -3.54 -10.62 0.72
CA PRO A 36 -2.57 -9.54 0.71
C PRO A 36 -2.67 -8.71 -0.57
N SER A 37 -2.36 -7.41 -0.48
CA SER A 37 -2.38 -6.51 -1.65
C SER A 37 -1.29 -6.80 -2.69
N GLY A 38 -0.33 -7.68 -2.40
CA GLY A 38 0.79 -8.01 -3.30
C GLY A 38 1.90 -6.95 -3.41
N LYS A 39 1.68 -5.74 -2.88
CA LYS A 39 2.62 -4.61 -2.99
C LYS A 39 4.02 -4.89 -2.46
N SER A 40 4.15 -5.32 -1.21
CA SER A 40 5.46 -5.63 -0.59
C SER A 40 6.23 -6.70 -1.39
N SER A 41 5.54 -7.73 -1.89
CA SER A 41 6.14 -8.76 -2.75
C SER A 41 6.59 -8.20 -4.10
N ALA A 42 5.78 -7.33 -4.73
CA ALA A 42 6.15 -6.65 -5.96
C ALA A 42 7.36 -5.72 -5.75
N GLY A 43 7.40 -4.98 -4.64
CA GLY A 43 8.53 -4.13 -4.28
C GLY A 43 9.82 -4.93 -4.10
N ASN A 44 9.75 -6.05 -3.38
CA ASN A 44 10.89 -6.97 -3.22
C ASN A 44 11.35 -7.53 -4.58
N PHE A 45 10.40 -7.89 -5.45
CA PHE A 45 10.70 -8.37 -6.79
C PHE A 45 11.38 -7.30 -7.64
N ILE A 46 10.88 -6.06 -7.65
CA ILE A 46 11.49 -4.95 -8.39
C ILE A 46 12.93 -4.71 -7.90
N LEU A 47 13.12 -4.59 -6.58
CA LEU A 47 14.42 -4.33 -5.97
C LEU A 47 15.38 -5.53 -6.03
N GLY A 48 14.90 -6.73 -6.34
CA GLY A 48 15.70 -7.95 -6.38
C GLY A 48 16.13 -8.47 -5.01
N GLN A 49 15.49 -8.02 -3.93
CA GLN A 49 15.84 -8.37 -2.54
C GLN A 49 14.62 -8.34 -1.62
N ASN A 50 14.64 -9.14 -0.55
CA ASN A 50 13.55 -9.24 0.43
C ASN A 50 13.67 -8.15 1.52
N VAL A 51 13.37 -6.90 1.18
CA VAL A 51 13.51 -5.73 2.09
C VAL A 51 12.22 -5.25 2.74
N PHE A 52 11.08 -5.56 2.13
CA PHE A 52 9.75 -5.35 2.69
C PHE A 52 9.24 -6.63 3.34
N ASN A 53 8.60 -6.50 4.49
CA ASN A 53 8.01 -7.62 5.20
C ASN A 53 6.68 -8.05 4.53
N THR A 54 6.65 -9.27 3.99
CA THR A 54 5.46 -9.84 3.33
C THR A 54 4.58 -10.70 4.24
N SER A 55 4.99 -10.96 5.49
CA SER A 55 4.22 -11.79 6.44
C SER A 55 3.17 -11.01 7.21
N ARG A 56 3.22 -9.67 7.16
CA ARG A 56 2.26 -8.79 7.81
C ARG A 56 1.74 -7.74 6.85
N ARG A 57 0.61 -7.14 7.23
CA ARG A 57 0.11 -5.94 6.55
C ARG A 57 1.05 -4.76 6.79
N THR A 58 1.35 -4.01 5.73
CA THR A 58 1.94 -2.67 5.79
C THR A 58 0.98 -1.71 6.50
N ALA A 59 1.34 -1.27 7.71
CA ALA A 59 0.58 -0.31 8.51
C ALA A 59 1.19 1.10 8.46
N GLN A 60 2.48 1.21 8.17
CA GLN A 60 3.22 2.44 7.95
C GLN A 60 3.91 2.34 6.60
N SER A 61 3.93 3.43 5.83
CA SER A 61 4.62 3.45 4.55
C SER A 61 6.13 3.35 4.76
N GLU A 62 6.80 2.53 3.96
CA GLU A 62 8.23 2.26 4.09
C GLU A 62 8.92 2.50 2.75
N ALA A 63 10.01 3.28 2.74
CA ALA A 63 10.87 3.45 1.58
C ALA A 63 12.08 2.52 1.67
N ARG A 64 12.45 1.90 0.54
CA ARG A 64 13.69 1.14 0.37
C ARG A 64 14.32 1.52 -0.95
N GLN A 65 15.65 1.58 -0.96
CA GLN A 65 16.44 1.96 -2.13
C GLN A 65 17.43 0.85 -2.45
N GLN A 66 17.61 0.58 -3.74
CA GLN A 66 18.63 -0.34 -4.23
C GLN A 66 19.12 0.06 -5.62
N GLU A 67 20.32 -0.35 -5.98
CA GLU A 67 20.77 -0.31 -7.37
C GLU A 67 20.17 -1.47 -8.16
N VAL A 68 19.42 -1.16 -9.22
CA VAL A 68 18.77 -2.15 -10.09
C VAL A 68 19.17 -1.83 -11.53
N PHE A 69 19.93 -2.74 -12.16
CA PHE A 69 20.48 -2.56 -13.51
C PHE A 69 21.27 -1.24 -13.68
N GLY A 70 22.16 -0.92 -12.73
CA GLY A 70 23.00 0.29 -12.78
C GLY A 70 22.26 1.59 -12.47
N ARG A 71 21.03 1.52 -11.96
CA ARG A 71 20.22 2.69 -11.62
C ARG A 71 19.75 2.65 -10.17
N ARG A 72 19.79 3.79 -9.50
CA ARG A 72 19.27 3.91 -8.13
C ARG A 72 17.74 3.91 -8.17
N VAL A 73 17.10 2.90 -7.60
CA VAL A 73 15.63 2.76 -7.56
C VAL A 73 15.16 2.82 -6.12
N THR A 74 14.34 3.81 -5.81
CA THR A 74 13.61 3.95 -4.55
C THR A 74 12.19 3.43 -4.75
N VAL A 75 11.77 2.47 -3.94
CA VAL A 75 10.40 1.95 -3.89
C VAL A 75 9.80 2.28 -2.53
N VAL A 76 8.58 2.82 -2.53
CA VAL A 76 7.79 3.07 -1.33
C VAL A 76 6.64 2.08 -1.28
N ASP A 77 6.63 1.19 -0.29
CA ASP A 77 5.49 0.34 0.01
C ASP A 77 4.49 1.10 0.90
N THR A 78 3.20 0.91 0.67
CA THR A 78 2.13 1.68 1.33
C THR A 78 1.07 0.77 1.96
N PRO A 79 0.29 1.25 2.95
CA PRO A 79 -0.90 0.55 3.38
C PRO A 79 -1.90 0.36 2.22
N GLY A 80 -2.62 -0.77 2.22
CA GLY A 80 -3.69 -1.00 1.25
C GLY A 80 -5.04 -0.44 1.70
N TRP A 81 -5.87 0.06 0.80
CA TRP A 81 -7.29 0.32 1.07
C TRP A 81 -8.16 -0.90 0.82
N TRP A 82 -9.47 -0.79 1.02
CA TRP A 82 -10.43 -1.84 0.71
C TRP A 82 -11.05 -1.58 -0.67
N TRP A 83 -10.79 -2.45 -1.65
CA TRP A 83 -11.27 -2.24 -3.04
C TRP A 83 -12.80 -2.07 -3.15
N GLY A 84 -13.58 -2.68 -2.26
CA GLY A 84 -15.05 -2.62 -2.32
C GLY A 84 -15.68 -1.48 -1.52
N SER A 85 -14.88 -0.65 -0.84
CA SER A 85 -15.36 0.29 0.17
C SER A 85 -14.87 1.71 -0.09
N SER A 86 -15.66 2.70 0.34
CA SER A 86 -15.28 4.11 0.25
C SER A 86 -14.05 4.42 1.10
N ARG A 87 -13.40 5.56 0.83
CA ARG A 87 -12.27 6.05 1.62
C ARG A 87 -12.58 6.15 3.12
N GLU A 88 -13.80 6.56 3.47
CA GLU A 88 -14.24 6.71 4.87
C GLU A 88 -14.21 5.40 5.67
N ASN A 89 -14.34 4.26 4.99
CA ASN A 89 -14.23 2.94 5.60
C ASN A 89 -12.78 2.47 5.79
N THR A 90 -11.82 3.11 5.12
CA THR A 90 -10.39 2.85 5.35
C THR A 90 -9.97 3.52 6.65
N PRO A 91 -9.26 2.83 7.56
CA PRO A 91 -8.81 3.43 8.82
C PRO A 91 -8.09 4.76 8.61
N LYS A 92 -8.40 5.78 9.42
CA LYS A 92 -7.85 7.13 9.23
C LYS A 92 -6.31 7.15 9.23
N LEU A 93 -5.67 6.32 10.06
CA LEU A 93 -4.21 6.15 10.06
C LEU A 93 -3.70 5.62 8.72
N ASP A 94 -4.39 4.64 8.12
CA ASP A 94 -4.03 4.11 6.80
C ASP A 94 -4.20 5.19 5.72
N GLN A 95 -5.25 6.01 5.78
CA GLN A 95 -5.42 7.13 4.84
C GLN A 95 -4.27 8.14 4.92
N ILE A 96 -3.88 8.52 6.15
CA ILE A 96 -2.75 9.44 6.38
C ILE A 96 -1.44 8.84 5.87
N GLU A 97 -1.18 7.56 6.12
CA GLU A 97 0.02 6.87 5.64
C GLU A 97 0.07 6.74 4.12
N ILE A 98 -1.06 6.41 3.49
CA ILE A 98 -1.19 6.39 2.02
C ILE A 98 -0.83 7.78 1.48
N GLN A 99 -1.41 8.83 2.03
CA GLN A 99 -1.17 10.20 1.59
C GLN A 99 0.27 10.68 1.86
N ASN A 100 0.84 10.34 3.01
CA ASN A 100 2.20 10.71 3.39
C ASN A 100 3.27 9.97 2.58
N SER A 101 2.93 8.84 1.94
CA SER A 101 3.91 8.00 1.21
C SER A 101 4.73 8.74 0.15
N VAL A 102 4.13 9.70 -0.57
CA VAL A 102 4.83 10.49 -1.60
C VAL A 102 5.97 11.33 -1.02
N HIS A 103 5.89 11.69 0.27
CA HIS A 103 6.91 12.46 0.98
C HIS A 103 8.10 11.62 1.44
N LEU A 104 8.04 10.29 1.29
CA LEU A 104 9.16 9.39 1.57
C LEU A 104 10.15 9.28 0.39
N CYS A 105 9.85 9.92 -0.74
CA CYS A 105 10.68 9.89 -1.93
C CYS A 105 10.79 11.29 -2.58
N PRO A 106 11.39 12.28 -1.88
CA PRO A 106 11.48 13.66 -2.37
C PRO A 106 12.25 13.76 -3.71
N PRO A 107 11.92 14.75 -4.58
CA PRO A 107 10.87 15.75 -4.43
C PRO A 107 9.43 15.24 -4.63
N GLY A 108 9.27 13.99 -5.09
CA GLY A 108 8.01 13.29 -5.29
C GLY A 108 8.23 12.06 -6.20
N PRO A 109 7.23 11.17 -6.32
CA PRO A 109 7.36 9.97 -7.13
C PRO A 109 7.40 10.31 -8.62
N HIS A 110 8.16 9.53 -9.38
CA HIS A 110 8.08 9.57 -10.84
C HIS A 110 6.87 8.81 -11.34
N VAL A 111 6.57 7.66 -10.69
CA VAL A 111 5.52 6.75 -11.09
C VAL A 111 4.83 6.14 -9.87
N PHE A 112 3.53 5.91 -10.00
CA PHE A 112 2.75 5.05 -9.13
C PHE A 112 2.54 3.69 -9.81
N LEU A 113 2.74 2.60 -9.09
CA LEU A 113 2.37 1.27 -9.56
C LEU A 113 1.12 0.82 -8.83
N LEU A 114 0.00 0.73 -9.55
CA LEU A 114 -1.26 0.23 -9.03
C LEU A 114 -1.26 -1.29 -9.07
N VAL A 115 -0.98 -1.91 -7.93
CA VAL A 115 -0.81 -3.37 -7.81
C VAL A 115 -2.16 -4.05 -7.73
N ILE A 116 -2.40 -4.97 -8.68
CA ILE A 116 -3.62 -5.78 -8.76
C ILE A 116 -3.21 -7.24 -8.93
N PRO A 117 -3.39 -8.10 -7.90
CA PRO A 117 -3.16 -9.53 -8.06
C PRO A 117 -4.05 -10.13 -9.15
N VAL A 118 -3.49 -10.98 -10.02
CA VAL A 118 -4.25 -11.64 -11.10
C VAL A 118 -5.35 -12.53 -10.54
N SER A 119 -5.24 -13.02 -9.30
CA SER A 119 -6.31 -13.78 -8.62
C SER A 119 -7.46 -12.89 -8.10
N LEU A 120 -7.30 -11.57 -8.05
CA LEU A 120 -8.29 -10.66 -7.47
C LEU A 120 -9.41 -10.34 -8.46
N HIS A 121 -10.66 -10.54 -8.06
CA HIS A 121 -11.83 -10.08 -8.81
C HIS A 121 -12.36 -8.78 -8.21
N LEU A 122 -12.39 -7.72 -9.02
CA LEU A 122 -12.90 -6.42 -8.62
C LEU A 122 -14.38 -6.29 -8.98
N SER A 123 -15.19 -5.92 -8.00
CA SER A 123 -16.61 -5.58 -8.22
C SER A 123 -16.75 -4.15 -8.77
N GLN A 124 -17.93 -3.79 -9.25
CA GLN A 124 -18.20 -2.46 -9.78
C GLN A 124 -17.92 -1.34 -8.75
N ARG A 125 -18.06 -1.62 -7.46
CA ARG A 125 -17.74 -0.69 -6.36
C ARG A 125 -16.27 -0.24 -6.35
N ALA A 126 -15.38 -1.03 -6.95
CA ALA A 126 -13.97 -0.72 -7.03
C ALA A 126 -13.64 0.53 -7.83
N LYS A 127 -14.49 0.92 -8.80
CA LYS A 127 -14.28 2.17 -9.57
C LYS A 127 -14.35 3.39 -8.66
N ALA A 128 -15.45 3.54 -7.93
CA ALA A 128 -15.64 4.65 -7.00
C ALA A 128 -14.65 4.60 -5.82
N SER A 129 -14.37 3.40 -5.29
CA SER A 129 -13.36 3.23 -4.25
C SER A 129 -11.98 3.71 -4.71
N LEU A 130 -11.53 3.30 -5.92
CA LEU A 130 -10.25 3.71 -6.45
C LEU A 130 -10.15 5.24 -6.57
N GLN A 131 -11.15 5.89 -7.17
CA GLN A 131 -11.16 7.35 -7.33
C GLN A 131 -10.99 8.08 -5.99
N GLN A 132 -11.82 7.74 -5.00
CA GLN A 132 -11.78 8.37 -3.68
C GLN A 132 -10.44 8.19 -2.95
N HIS A 133 -9.76 7.06 -3.18
CA HIS A 133 -8.44 6.80 -2.59
C HIS A 133 -7.32 7.53 -3.32
N LEU A 134 -7.38 7.64 -4.65
CA LEU A 134 -6.36 8.38 -5.41
C LEU A 134 -6.48 9.90 -5.22
N GLU A 135 -7.69 10.41 -4.94
CA GLU A 135 -7.93 11.79 -4.54
C GLU A 135 -7.14 12.22 -3.29
N LEU A 136 -6.68 11.28 -2.45
CA LEU A 136 -5.81 11.61 -1.30
C LEU A 136 -4.53 12.33 -1.71
N PHE A 137 -3.96 12.00 -2.85
CA PHE A 137 -2.66 12.51 -3.26
C PHE A 137 -2.70 13.95 -3.78
N ASN A 138 -3.89 14.54 -3.96
CA ASN A 138 -4.08 15.91 -4.48
C ASN A 138 -3.26 16.22 -5.74
N ALA A 139 -3.06 15.20 -6.58
CA ALA A 139 -2.24 15.28 -7.78
C ALA A 139 -2.93 14.52 -8.91
N ASP A 140 -2.49 14.75 -10.15
CA ASP A 140 -2.89 13.92 -11.29
C ASP A 140 -2.20 12.56 -11.22
N VAL A 141 -2.66 11.70 -10.30
CA VAL A 141 -2.07 10.39 -10.03
C VAL A 141 -2.20 9.48 -11.24
N PHE A 142 -3.34 9.54 -11.95
CA PHE A 142 -3.63 8.65 -13.05
C PHE A 142 -2.63 8.83 -14.20
N SER A 143 -2.27 10.06 -14.56
CA SER A 143 -1.24 10.31 -15.59
C SER A 143 0.16 9.85 -15.18
N HIS A 144 0.43 9.62 -13.89
CA HIS A 144 1.67 9.04 -13.39
C HIS A 144 1.54 7.56 -13.01
N THR A 145 0.43 6.88 -13.32
CA THR A 145 0.18 5.49 -12.91
C THR A 145 0.40 4.48 -14.03
N ILE A 146 1.02 3.35 -13.68
CA ILE A 146 1.01 2.11 -14.48
C ILE A 146 0.27 1.04 -13.67
N VAL A 147 -0.66 0.32 -14.29
CA VAL A 147 -1.34 -0.81 -13.66
C VAL A 147 -0.40 -2.02 -13.64
N LEU A 148 -0.06 -2.51 -12.45
CA LEU A 148 0.85 -3.62 -12.24
C LEU A 148 0.07 -4.87 -11.86
N PHE A 149 -0.12 -5.77 -12.81
CA PHE A 149 -0.68 -7.09 -12.55
C PHE A 149 0.38 -8.00 -11.95
N THR A 150 0.05 -8.71 -10.87
CA THR A 150 1.00 -9.62 -10.21
C THR A 150 0.44 -11.03 -10.07
N ALA A 151 1.22 -12.05 -10.36
CA ALA A 151 0.86 -13.45 -10.10
C ALA A 151 1.90 -14.10 -9.17
N VAL A 152 1.43 -14.75 -8.11
CA VAL A 152 2.28 -15.52 -7.18
C VAL A 152 2.44 -17.00 -7.59
N ASN A 153 1.57 -17.45 -8.49
CA ASN A 153 1.64 -18.76 -9.15
C ASN A 153 1.97 -18.56 -10.63
N PRO A 154 2.52 -19.58 -11.31
CA PRO A 154 2.76 -19.51 -12.75
C PRO A 154 1.50 -19.06 -13.50
N CYS A 155 1.64 -18.03 -14.31
CA CYS A 155 0.54 -17.42 -15.05
C CYS A 155 1.09 -16.84 -16.36
N SER A 156 0.37 -17.07 -17.45
CA SER A 156 0.73 -16.56 -18.79
C SER A 156 0.12 -15.19 -19.05
N ASP A 157 0.75 -14.42 -19.93
CA ASP A 157 0.23 -13.13 -20.41
C ASP A 157 -1.20 -13.26 -20.96
N GLU A 158 -1.48 -14.32 -21.73
CA GLU A 158 -2.83 -14.60 -22.27
C GLU A 158 -3.89 -14.75 -21.18
N THR A 159 -3.54 -15.32 -20.02
CA THR A 159 -4.47 -15.44 -18.88
C THR A 159 -4.81 -14.07 -18.32
N VAL A 160 -3.81 -13.19 -18.20
CA VAL A 160 -3.99 -11.82 -17.73
C VAL A 160 -4.83 -11.01 -18.72
N GLU A 161 -4.53 -11.12 -20.01
CA GLU A 161 -5.29 -10.42 -21.07
C GLU A 161 -6.75 -10.89 -21.15
N SER A 162 -6.99 -12.20 -21.05
CA SER A 162 -8.34 -12.76 -21.00
C SER A 162 -9.12 -12.23 -19.79
N LYS A 163 -8.48 -12.13 -18.62
CA LYS A 163 -9.08 -11.54 -17.42
C LYS A 163 -9.41 -10.05 -17.60
N ILE A 164 -8.54 -9.28 -18.24
CA ILE A 164 -8.79 -7.87 -18.54
C ILE A 164 -9.99 -7.77 -19.49
N ARG A 165 -10.01 -8.53 -20.58
CA ARG A 165 -11.09 -8.50 -21.59
C ARG A 165 -12.47 -8.83 -21.00
N THR A 166 -12.52 -9.71 -20.01
CA THR A 166 -13.76 -10.15 -19.36
C THR A 166 -14.18 -9.27 -18.18
N SER A 167 -13.37 -8.26 -17.79
CA SER A 167 -13.66 -7.39 -16.65
C SER A 167 -13.83 -5.93 -17.07
N PRO A 168 -15.08 -5.42 -17.15
CA PRO A 168 -15.36 -4.01 -17.40
C PRO A 168 -14.80 -3.05 -16.34
N VAL A 169 -14.45 -3.58 -15.16
CA VAL A 169 -13.79 -2.82 -14.09
C VAL A 169 -12.32 -2.63 -14.42
N LEU A 170 -11.60 -3.70 -14.78
CA LEU A 170 -10.19 -3.62 -15.14
C LEU A 170 -9.96 -2.79 -16.42
N GLN A 171 -10.82 -2.95 -17.43
CA GLN A 171 -10.77 -2.13 -18.64
C GLN A 171 -10.89 -0.64 -18.31
N TRP A 172 -11.85 -0.28 -17.44
CA TRP A 172 -12.01 1.11 -17.02
C TRP A 172 -10.80 1.64 -16.25
N ILE A 173 -10.22 0.85 -15.32
CA ILE A 173 -9.01 1.25 -14.58
C ILE A 173 -7.84 1.50 -15.55
N LEU A 174 -7.66 0.62 -16.54
CA LEU A 174 -6.62 0.77 -17.57
C LEU A 174 -6.84 2.03 -18.40
N GLN A 175 -8.08 2.31 -18.80
CA GLN A 175 -8.42 3.52 -19.54
C GLN A 175 -8.08 4.79 -18.75
N GLN A 176 -8.36 4.83 -17.43
CA GLN A 176 -7.94 5.96 -16.59
C GLN A 176 -6.41 6.12 -16.56
N CYS A 177 -5.69 5.00 -16.61
CA CYS A 177 -4.22 4.97 -16.66
C CYS A 177 -3.68 4.97 -18.10
N GLY A 178 -4.43 5.49 -19.08
CA GLY A 178 -4.00 5.58 -20.50
C GLY A 178 -3.46 4.26 -21.07
N ASP A 179 -4.13 3.16 -20.73
CA ASP A 179 -3.82 1.79 -21.14
C ASP A 179 -2.42 1.28 -20.74
N ARG A 180 -1.77 1.95 -19.79
CA ARG A 180 -0.46 1.55 -19.27
C ARG A 180 -0.60 0.38 -18.30
N LYS A 181 -0.05 -0.77 -18.71
CA LYS A 181 0.03 -1.97 -17.88
C LYS A 181 1.36 -2.69 -17.97
N HIS A 182 1.67 -3.44 -16.93
CA HIS A 182 2.77 -4.39 -16.90
C HIS A 182 2.36 -5.62 -16.06
N PHE A 183 2.89 -6.78 -16.41
CA PHE A 183 2.64 -8.03 -15.70
C PHE A 183 3.93 -8.54 -15.06
N LEU A 184 3.88 -8.83 -13.76
CA LEU A 184 4.96 -9.50 -13.02
C LEU A 184 4.50 -10.88 -12.55
N ASN A 185 5.13 -11.90 -13.09
CA ASN A 185 5.05 -13.26 -12.58
C ASN A 185 6.08 -13.45 -11.46
N LEU A 186 5.64 -13.24 -10.23
CA LEU A 186 6.46 -13.33 -9.02
C LEU A 186 6.92 -14.77 -8.71
N SER A 187 6.32 -15.78 -9.35
CA SER A 187 6.78 -17.17 -9.24
C SER A 187 8.05 -17.44 -10.04
N ASN A 188 8.32 -16.65 -11.09
CA ASN A 188 9.52 -16.77 -11.92
C ASN A 188 10.54 -15.68 -11.53
N LYS A 189 11.27 -15.90 -10.44
CA LYS A 189 12.22 -14.91 -9.88
C LYS A 189 13.51 -14.77 -10.69
N GLU A 190 13.86 -15.78 -11.47
CA GLU A 190 15.08 -15.81 -12.29
C GLU A 190 14.95 -14.90 -13.53
N ASP A 191 13.73 -14.76 -14.05
CA ASP A 191 13.44 -13.86 -15.16
C ASP A 191 13.41 -12.40 -14.71
N ARG A 192 14.61 -11.80 -14.70
CA ARG A 192 14.82 -10.38 -14.42
C ARG A 192 14.45 -9.46 -15.59
N ASP A 193 14.20 -9.99 -16.78
CA ASP A 193 13.78 -9.18 -17.95
C ASP A 193 12.40 -8.55 -17.73
N GLN A 194 11.55 -9.17 -16.91
CA GLN A 194 10.29 -8.58 -16.47
C GLN A 194 10.51 -7.20 -15.82
N VAL A 195 11.48 -7.11 -14.90
CA VAL A 195 11.81 -5.85 -14.22
C VAL A 195 12.43 -4.86 -15.21
N LYS A 196 13.32 -5.32 -16.10
CA LYS A 196 13.92 -4.46 -17.13
C LYS A 196 12.85 -3.81 -18.01
N LYS A 197 11.90 -4.59 -18.54
CA LYS A 197 10.76 -4.11 -19.34
C LYS A 197 9.84 -3.18 -18.55
N LEU A 198 9.66 -3.41 -17.24
CA LEU A 198 8.93 -2.48 -16.38
C LEU A 198 9.63 -1.12 -16.30
N LEU A 199 10.94 -1.11 -16.07
CA LEU A 199 11.72 0.13 -15.99
C LEU A 199 11.71 0.89 -17.32
N GLU A 200 11.78 0.20 -18.47
CA GLU A 200 11.65 0.83 -19.80
C GLU A 200 10.28 1.51 -20.01
N LYS A 201 9.20 0.87 -19.55
CA LYS A 201 7.85 1.48 -19.57
C LYS A 201 7.76 2.70 -18.66
N ILE A 202 8.41 2.65 -17.50
CA ILE A 202 8.47 3.78 -16.57
C ILE A 202 9.24 4.95 -17.20
N GLU A 203 10.36 4.71 -17.87
CA GLU A 203 11.10 5.77 -18.57
C GLU A 203 10.27 6.42 -19.68
N THR A 204 9.57 5.60 -20.45
CA THR A 204 8.66 6.10 -21.49
C THR A 204 7.59 7.02 -20.89
N LEU A 205 7.01 6.62 -19.74
CA LEU A 205 6.03 7.43 -19.03
C LEU A 205 6.64 8.75 -18.52
N ILE A 206 7.84 8.71 -17.96
CA ILE A 206 8.54 9.90 -17.48
C ILE A 206 8.80 10.87 -18.63
N ALA A 207 9.23 10.37 -19.79
CA ALA A 207 9.43 11.19 -20.99
C ALA A 207 8.13 11.83 -21.48
N ILE A 208 7.02 11.07 -21.52
CA ILE A 208 5.68 11.58 -21.86
C ILE A 208 5.27 12.71 -20.89
N ASN A 209 5.58 12.56 -19.60
CA ASN A 209 5.29 13.57 -18.59
C ASN A 209 6.33 14.71 -18.54
N GLY A 210 7.20 14.82 -19.56
CA GLY A 210 8.18 15.89 -19.69
C GLY A 210 9.27 15.84 -18.63
N PHE A 211 9.68 14.65 -18.22
CA PHE A 211 10.67 14.39 -17.17
C PHE A 211 10.30 14.94 -15.79
N ARG A 212 9.02 15.24 -15.56
CA ARG A 212 8.51 15.72 -14.28
C ARG A 212 8.14 14.56 -13.37
N HIS A 213 8.38 14.75 -12.08
CA HIS A 213 7.79 13.92 -11.03
C HIS A 213 6.38 14.44 -10.73
N CYS A 214 5.55 13.60 -10.11
CA CYS A 214 4.25 14.00 -9.64
C CYS A 214 4.39 15.11 -8.58
N SER A 215 3.58 16.16 -8.68
CA SER A 215 3.64 17.30 -7.76
C SER A 215 3.26 16.88 -6.35
N VAL A 216 4.04 17.31 -5.36
CA VAL A 216 3.82 17.02 -3.94
C VAL A 216 3.87 18.33 -3.15
N ASP A 217 2.80 18.63 -2.41
CA ASP A 217 2.76 19.77 -1.49
C ASP A 217 3.51 19.44 -0.19
N ARG A 218 4.69 20.06 0.01
CA ARG A 218 5.51 19.83 1.20
C ARG A 218 4.81 20.21 2.52
N SER A 219 3.98 21.25 2.51
CA SER A 219 3.29 21.74 3.72
C SER A 219 2.23 20.73 4.20
N GLN A 220 1.64 20.00 3.25
CA GLN A 220 0.75 18.89 3.54
C GLN A 220 1.46 17.77 4.30
N GLY A 221 2.70 17.41 3.91
CA GLY A 221 3.47 16.37 4.58
C GLY A 221 3.72 16.63 6.07
N GLU A 222 4.03 17.88 6.45
CA GLU A 222 4.21 18.27 7.85
C GLU A 222 2.91 18.14 8.65
N THR A 223 1.80 18.58 8.06
CA THR A 223 0.45 18.50 8.64
C THR A 223 0.05 17.04 8.88
N LEU A 224 0.24 16.16 7.90
CA LEU A 224 -0.08 14.73 8.00
C LEU A 224 0.73 14.04 9.09
N ARG A 225 2.04 14.32 9.19
CA ARG A 225 2.90 13.76 10.23
C ARG A 225 2.50 14.23 11.62
N LYS A 226 2.04 15.47 11.76
CA LYS A 226 1.49 16.00 13.02
C LYS A 226 0.19 15.28 13.38
N GLU A 227 -0.75 15.19 12.45
CA GLU A 227 -2.03 14.49 12.65
C GLU A 227 -1.80 13.01 13.06
N MET A 228 -0.83 12.34 12.42
CA MET A 228 -0.43 10.97 12.76
C MET A 228 0.07 10.83 14.20
N ARG A 229 0.94 11.75 14.65
CA ARG A 229 1.44 11.76 16.04
C ARG A 229 0.30 11.96 17.02
N ASP A 230 -0.56 12.94 16.77
CA ASP A 230 -1.68 13.27 17.66
C ASP A 230 -2.70 12.13 17.76
N LEU A 231 -2.96 11.41 16.65
CA LEU A 231 -3.84 10.24 16.66
C LEU A 231 -3.21 9.06 17.42
N THR A 232 -1.94 8.77 17.16
CA THR A 232 -1.22 7.68 17.83
C THR A 232 -1.11 7.92 19.33
N GLU A 233 -0.80 9.14 19.75
CA GLU A 233 -0.73 9.51 21.17
C GLU A 233 -2.09 9.38 21.86
N ARG A 234 -3.17 9.87 21.24
CA ARG A 234 -4.53 9.71 21.75
C ARG A 234 -4.94 8.25 21.86
N ALA A 235 -4.59 7.43 20.87
CA ALA A 235 -4.85 6.00 20.89
C ALA A 235 -4.08 5.29 22.02
N SER A 236 -2.80 5.62 22.22
CA SER A 236 -1.98 5.09 23.32
C SER A 236 -2.57 5.43 24.68
N LYS A 237 -2.91 6.71 24.92
CA LYS A 237 -3.52 7.15 26.19
C LYS A 237 -4.83 6.42 26.48
N ARG A 238 -5.67 6.22 25.45
CA ARG A 238 -6.92 5.45 25.58
C ARG A 238 -6.64 3.98 25.89
N PHE A 239 -5.68 3.36 25.22
CA PHE A 239 -5.28 1.98 25.49
C PHE A 239 -4.83 1.80 26.94
N ASP A 240 -3.97 2.68 27.45
CA ASP A 240 -3.49 2.65 28.83
C ASP A 240 -4.64 2.78 29.85
N GLN A 241 -5.61 3.67 29.57
CA GLN A 241 -6.80 3.83 30.41
C GLN A 241 -7.65 2.55 30.45
N VAL A 242 -7.89 1.93 29.29
CA VAL A 242 -8.65 0.68 29.20
C VAL A 242 -7.94 -0.46 29.92
N GLN A 243 -6.61 -0.57 29.80
CA GLN A 243 -5.83 -1.59 30.52
C GLN A 243 -5.88 -1.38 32.04
N LYS A 244 -5.75 -0.13 32.51
CA LYS A 244 -5.89 0.19 33.94
C LYS A 244 -7.27 -0.19 34.48
N GLN A 245 -8.34 0.12 33.75
CA GLN A 245 -9.71 -0.26 34.14
C GLN A 245 -9.89 -1.78 34.15
N ARG A 246 -9.38 -2.48 33.13
CA ARG A 246 -9.44 -3.94 33.04
C ARG A 246 -8.72 -4.62 34.20
N ASN A 247 -7.53 -4.15 34.56
CA ASN A 247 -6.77 -4.67 35.70
C ASN A 247 -7.48 -4.41 37.03
N LYS A 248 -8.05 -3.21 37.22
CA LYS A 248 -8.85 -2.90 38.42
C LYS A 248 -10.06 -3.83 38.55
N LEU A 249 -10.78 -4.08 37.46
CA LEU A 249 -11.94 -4.98 37.46
C LEU A 249 -11.52 -6.43 37.74
N LYS A 250 -10.39 -6.89 37.19
CA LYS A 250 -9.86 -8.23 37.43
C LYS A 250 -9.56 -8.46 38.91
N LEU A 251 -8.89 -7.51 39.57
CA LEU A 251 -8.61 -7.57 41.00
C LEU A 251 -9.89 -7.59 41.85
N GLN A 252 -10.93 -6.85 41.46
CA GLN A 252 -12.22 -6.86 42.15
C GLN A 252 -12.95 -8.21 42.04
N ILE A 253 -12.85 -8.88 40.89
CA ILE A 253 -13.45 -10.21 40.67
C ILE A 253 -12.70 -11.27 41.49
N GLU A 254 -11.37 -11.27 41.43
CA GLU A 254 -10.53 -12.21 42.19
C GLU A 254 -10.73 -12.04 43.71
N GLY A 255 -10.80 -10.80 44.19
CA GLY A 255 -11.12 -10.50 45.60
C GLY A 255 -12.51 -10.98 46.02
N ARG A 256 -13.53 -10.92 45.14
CA ARG A 256 -14.88 -11.43 45.43
C ARG A 256 -14.94 -12.96 45.46
N LEU A 257 -14.17 -13.65 44.61
CA LEU A 257 -14.12 -15.12 44.58
C LEU A 257 -13.45 -15.71 45.84
N GLN A 258 -12.45 -15.03 46.41
CA GLN A 258 -11.82 -15.46 47.67
C GLN A 258 -12.72 -15.28 48.89
N VAL A 259 -13.64 -14.32 48.88
CA VAL A 259 -14.59 -14.10 50.00
C VAL A 259 -15.71 -15.15 49.98
N SER A 260 -16.09 -15.68 48.81
CA SER A 260 -17.11 -16.73 48.68
C SER A 260 -16.66 -18.15 49.03
N SER A 261 -15.36 -18.40 49.25
CA SER A 261 -14.81 -19.73 49.50
C SER A 261 -14.56 -20.07 50.98
N PHE A 262 -15.08 -19.30 51.94
CA PHE A 262 -15.02 -19.67 53.36
C PHE A 262 -16.10 -20.73 53.69
N PRO A 263 -15.73 -21.90 54.23
CA PRO A 263 -16.72 -22.91 54.61
C PRO A 263 -17.51 -22.44 55.85
N MET A 264 -18.84 -22.43 55.75
CA MET A 264 -19.75 -22.31 56.89
C MET A 264 -19.65 -23.58 57.75
N SER A 265 -18.74 -23.61 58.73
CA SER A 265 -18.77 -24.62 59.78
C SER A 265 -19.90 -24.32 60.75
N TYR A 266 -21.04 -25.00 60.60
CA TYR A 266 -22.10 -25.03 61.61
C TYR A 266 -21.62 -25.86 62.81
N ASN A 267 -21.35 -25.20 63.94
CA ASN A 267 -21.22 -25.88 65.23
C ASN A 267 -22.62 -26.16 65.78
N ILE A 268 -23.05 -27.43 65.73
CA ILE A 268 -24.20 -27.92 66.48
C ILE A 268 -23.68 -28.56 67.76
N SER A 269 -23.86 -27.90 68.89
CA SER A 269 -23.76 -28.52 70.20
C SER A 269 -24.73 -27.82 71.17
N TYR A 270 -25.98 -28.29 71.18
CA TYR A 270 -26.93 -28.03 72.26
C TYR A 270 -27.16 -29.34 73.05
N LEU A 271 -26.67 -29.30 74.29
CA LEU A 271 -27.26 -29.83 75.53
C LEU A 271 -27.78 -31.27 75.60
N VAL A 272 -27.09 -32.09 76.41
CA VAL A 272 -27.75 -32.91 77.45
C VAL A 272 -26.89 -32.85 78.72
N ASN A 273 -27.37 -32.12 79.73
CA ASN A 273 -27.21 -32.49 81.14
C ASN A 273 -28.08 -31.55 81.99
N ILE A 274 -29.28 -32.03 82.35
CA ILE A 274 -30.08 -31.53 83.46
C ILE A 274 -30.61 -32.74 84.24
N HIS A 275 -30.17 -32.80 85.51
CA HIS A 275 -30.69 -33.52 86.69
C HIS A 275 -30.61 -35.06 86.64
N GLY A 276 -30.17 -35.75 87.69
CA GLY A 276 -30.45 -35.54 89.12
C GLY A 276 -31.26 -36.74 89.57
#